data_AF-A0A318AZJ5-F1
#
_entry.id   AF-A0A318AZJ5-F1
#
_cell.length_a   1.000
_cell.length_b   1.000
_cell.length_c   1.000
_cell.angle_alpha   90.00
_cell.angle_beta   90.00
_cell.angle_gamma   90.00
#
_symmetry.space_group_name_H-M   'P 1'
#
loop_
_entity.id
_entity.type
_entity.pdbx_description
1 polymer ?
#
loop_
_entity_poly.entity_id
_entity_poly.type
_entity_poly.pdbx_seq_one_letter_code
_entity_poly.pdbx_strand_id
1 'polypeptide(L)' 'MSGLVDVVPCEGGWCVRVHDTGEVLRFTGGGEAERRARRLAAESERPVEVRIHDRGGRLVGRWITDGAAA' A
#
# COMPACT_ATOMS: atom_id res chain seq x y z
N MET A 1 3.99 -14.96 -8.28
CA MET A 1 2.98 -14.44 -7.32
C MET A 1 3.14 -12.93 -7.26
N SER A 2 2.05 -12.17 -7.42
CA SER A 2 2.07 -10.72 -7.26
C SER A 2 2.22 -10.34 -5.79
N GLY A 3 2.91 -9.25 -5.51
CA GLY A 3 3.00 -8.68 -4.17
C GLY A 3 1.69 -7.99 -3.77
N LEU A 4 1.52 -7.73 -2.47
CA LEU A 4 0.36 -7.02 -1.93
C LEU A 4 0.80 -5.93 -0.95
N VAL A 5 0.24 -4.73 -1.13
CA VAL A 5 0.40 -3.60 -0.22
C VAL A 5 -0.96 -3.04 0.17
N ASP A 6 -1.25 -2.99 1.47
CA ASP A 6 -2.49 -2.38 2.00
C ASP A 6 -2.20 -1.02 2.62
N VAL A 7 -3.04 -0.04 2.34
CA VAL A 7 -3.17 1.19 3.11
C VAL A 7 -4.42 1.07 3.97
N VAL A 8 -4.25 1.11 5.29
CA VAL A 8 -5.33 0.92 6.27
C VAL A 8 -5.27 1.96 7.38
N PRO A 9 -6.41 2.35 7.98
CA PRO A 9 -6.38 3.15 9.18
C PRO A 9 -5.72 2.37 10.33
N CYS A 10 -5.00 3.09 11.18
CA CYS A 10 -4.47 2.55 12.43
C CYS A 10 -4.50 3.63 13.52
N GLU A 11 -4.15 3.27 14.76
CA GLU A 11 -4.20 4.21 15.88
C GLU A 11 -3.39 5.48 15.57
N GLY A 12 -4.06 6.64 15.62
CA GLY A 12 -3.44 7.94 15.37
C GLY A 12 -3.12 8.26 13.91
N GLY A 13 -3.45 7.39 12.94
CA GLY A 13 -3.13 7.67 11.54
C GLY A 13 -3.41 6.54 10.57
N TRP A 14 -2.41 6.24 9.74
CA TRP A 14 -2.49 5.37 8.58
C TRP A 14 -1.29 4.44 8.53
N CYS A 15 -1.52 3.22 8.09
CA CYS A 15 -0.51 2.19 8.02
C CYS A 15 -0.43 1.66 6.60
N VAL A 16 0.80 1.55 6.08
CA VAL A 16 1.12 0.81 4.85
C VAL A 16 1.67 -0.54 5.26
N ARG A 17 0.99 -1.62 4.89
CA ARG A 17 1.38 -3.00 5.19
C ARG A 17 1.89 -3.67 3.93
N VAL A 18 3.15 -4.09 3.94
CA VAL A 18 3.76 -4.86 2.85
C VAL A 18 3.69 -6.33 3.22
N HIS A 19 2.78 -7.07 2.59
CA HIS A 19 2.47 -8.45 3.00
C HIS A 19 3.63 -9.41 2.73
N ASP A 20 4.43 -9.12 1.72
CA ASP A 20 5.54 -9.97 1.33
C ASP A 20 6.68 -9.99 2.35
N THR A 21 6.87 -8.88 3.07
CA THR A 21 7.96 -8.71 4.05
C THR A 21 7.44 -8.69 5.50
N GLY A 22 6.13 -8.51 5.69
CA GLY A 22 5.53 -8.24 7.00
C GLY A 22 5.79 -6.83 7.52
N GLU A 23 6.41 -5.95 6.72
CA GLU A 23 6.73 -4.59 7.12
C GLU A 23 5.46 -3.74 7.26
N VAL A 24 5.42 -2.91 8.31
CA VAL A 24 4.35 -1.95 8.56
C VAL A 24 4.93 -0.57 8.78
N LEU A 25 4.63 0.35 7.86
CA LEU A 25 5.03 1.75 7.92
C LEU A 25 3.85 2.59 8.43
N ARG A 26 4.11 3.52 9.35
CA ARG A 26 3.09 4.40 9.95
C ARG A 26 3.21 5.83 9.45
N PHE A 27 2.07 6.45 9.19
CA PHE A 27 1.95 7.81 8.67
C PHE A 27 0.82 8.54 9.40
N THR A 28 0.97 9.86 9.58
CA THR A 28 -0.10 10.69 10.14
C THR A 28 -1.22 10.94 9.13
N GLY A 29 -0.88 11.04 7.84
CA GLY A 29 -1.82 11.37 6.76
C GLY A 29 -2.05 10.24 5.75
N GLY A 30 -3.30 10.04 5.34
CA GLY A 30 -3.68 9.00 4.38
C GLY A 30 -3.06 9.22 3.00
N GLY A 31 -3.07 10.46 2.52
CA GLY A 31 -2.43 10.79 1.23
C GLY A 31 -0.92 10.55 1.20
N GLU A 32 -0.23 10.63 2.34
CA GLU A 32 1.19 10.26 2.43
C GLU A 32 1.37 8.74 2.38
N ALA A 33 0.57 8.00 3.15
CA ALA A 33 0.56 6.54 3.15
C ALA A 33 0.26 5.99 1.74
N GLU A 34 -0.72 6.55 1.04
CA GLU A 34 -1.07 6.17 -0.32
C GLU A 34 0.07 6.42 -1.31
N ARG A 35 0.70 7.60 -1.25
CA ARG A 35 1.87 7.89 -2.11
C ARG A 35 3.02 6.93 -1.83
N ARG A 36 3.28 6.59 -0.57
CA ARG A 36 4.32 5.62 -0.23
C ARG A 36 3.98 4.23 -0.75
N ALA A 37 2.74 3.76 -0.59
CA ALA A 37 2.29 2.47 -1.10
C ALA A 37 2.41 2.37 -2.63
N ARG A 38 2.01 3.43 -3.36
CA ARG A 38 2.19 3.52 -4.82
C ARG A 38 3.67 3.43 -5.21
N ARG A 39 4.53 4.15 -4.48
CA ARG A 39 5.98 4.16 -4.73
C ARG A 39 6.60 2.79 -4.49
N LEU A 40 6.26 2.13 -3.38
CA LEU A 40 6.72 0.76 -3.09
C LEU A 40 6.34 -0.23 -4.19
N ALA A 41 5.11 -0.10 -4.68
CA ALA A 41 4.61 -0.96 -5.75
C ALA A 41 5.34 -0.70 -7.08
N ALA A 42 5.60 0.57 -7.41
CA ALA A 42 6.35 0.96 -8.61
C ALA A 42 7.84 0.60 -8.55
N GLU A 43 8.45 0.59 -7.36
CA GLU A 43 9.85 0.18 -7.13
C GLU A 43 10.03 -1.35 -7.15
N SER A 44 8.94 -2.13 -7.18
CA SER A 44 9.01 -3.59 -7.19
C SER A 44 9.32 -4.13 -8.58
N GLU A 45 10.18 -5.15 -8.66
CA GLU A 45 10.48 -5.89 -9.89
C GLU A 45 9.36 -6.85 -10.33
N ARG A 46 8.33 -7.01 -9.49
CA ARG A 46 7.19 -7.87 -9.76
C ARG A 46 5.90 -7.08 -9.71
N PRO A 47 4.82 -7.59 -10.31
CA PRO A 47 3.51 -6.96 -10.17
C PRO A 47 3.09 -6.88 -8.70
N VAL A 48 2.62 -5.71 -8.28
CA VAL A 48 2.13 -5.46 -6.92
C VAL A 48 0.71 -4.91 -6.98
N GLU A 49 -0.19 -5.54 -6.23
CA GLU A 49 -1.51 -5.01 -5.98
C GLU A 49 -1.46 -4.06 -4.79
N VAL A 50 -2.02 -2.86 -4.96
CA VAL A 50 -2.21 -1.93 -3.86
C VAL A 50 -3.69 -1.73 -3.59
N ARG A 51 -4.04 -1.76 -2.31
CA ARG A 51 -5.40 -1.60 -1.80
C ARG A 51 -5.44 -0.45 -0.81
N ILE A 52 -6.40 0.46 -0.97
CA ILE A 52 -6.64 1.56 -0.04
C ILE A 52 -7.96 1.30 0.67
N HIS A 53 -7.91 1.33 2.00
CA HIS A 53 -9.09 1.28 2.84
C HIS A 53 -9.40 2.68 3.38
N ASP A 54 -10.68 2.99 3.60
CA ASP A 54 -11.08 4.21 4.29
C ASP A 54 -10.95 4.07 5.81
N ARG A 55 -11.31 5.12 6.55
CA ARG A 55 -11.33 5.13 8.02
C ARG A 55 -12.28 4.09 8.64
N GLY A 56 -13.27 3.62 7.89
CA GLY A 56 -14.18 2.54 8.30
C GLY A 56 -13.65 1.14 7.95
N GLY A 57 -12.44 1.03 7.41
CA GLY A 57 -11.84 -0.23 6.98
C GLY A 57 -12.43 -0.77 5.68
N ARG A 58 -13.19 0.03 4.92
CA ARG A 58 -13.78 -0.38 3.64
C ARG A 58 -12.77 -0.15 2.52
N LEU A 59 -12.63 -1.11 1.62
CA LEU A 59 -11.81 -0.95 0.42
C LEU A 59 -12.43 0.13 -0.48
N VAL A 60 -11.70 1.23 -0.69
CA VAL A 60 -12.13 2.37 -1.51
C VAL A 60 -11.26 2.59 -2.75
N GLY A 61 -10.10 1.93 -2.83
CA GLY A 61 -9.23 1.99 -4.01
C GLY A 61 -8.45 0.69 -4.21
N ARG A 62 -8.30 0.28 -5.47
CA ARG A 62 -7.51 -0.89 -5.86
C ARG A 62 -6.83 -0.63 -7.19
N TRP A 63 -5.52 -0.87 -7.29
CA TRP A 63 -4.80 -0.89 -8.55
C TRP A 63 -3.71 -1.94 -8.52
N ILE A 64 -3.35 -2.44 -9.70
CA ILE A 64 -2.22 -3.33 -9.91
C ILE A 64 -1.19 -2.53 -10.70
N THR A 65 0.05 -2.55 -10.26
CA THR A 65 1.17 -2.08 -11.07
C THR A 65 1.97 -3.28 -11.52
N ASP A 66 2.41 -3.27 -12.77
CA ASP A 66 3.19 -4.37 -13.36
C ASP A 66 4.64 -4.42 -12.85
N GLY A 67 5.01 -3.51 -11.94
CA GLY A 67 6.37 -3.32 -11.44
C GLY A 67 7.19 -2.39 -12.34
N ALA A 68 8.39 -2.03 -11.90
CA ALA A 68 9.36 -1.39 -12.78
C ALA A 68 9.76 -2.39 -13.86
N ALA A 69 9.22 -2.23 -15.08
CA ALA A 69 9.80 -2.87 -16.24
C ALA A 69 11.22 -2.31 -16.42
N ALA A 70 12.22 -3.14 -16.10
CA ALA A 70 13.63 -2.84 -16.33
C ALA A 70 13.92 -2.69 -17.83
#